data_AF-A0A2P8GRS9-F1
#
_entry.id   AF-A0A2P8GRS9-F1
#
_cell.length_a   1.000
_cell.length_b   1.000
_cell.length_c   1.000
_cell.angle_alpha   90.00
_cell.angle_beta   90.00
_cell.angle_gamma   90.00
#
_symmetry.space_group_name_H-M   'P 1'
#
loop_
_entity.id
_entity.type
_entity.pdbx_description
1 polymer ?
#
loop_
_entity_poly.entity_id
_entity_poly.type
_entity_poly.pdbx_seq_one_letter_code
_entity_poly.pdbx_strand_id
1 'polypeptide(L)'
;MAPRHLRRIAAAALALAIVPALCSCSSLQLAFGSTVGGAYGAIDGFRDDDTLPAPSWVPDDASAIRYTTDLADHASILTFQSPTHFVAGTCELMSAGASASTAETGVPIDDSWWPETIPSSLFSCDGGWTAFTDGDTIYAFSPGTVADGSPST
;
A
#
# COMPACT_ATOMS: atom_id res chain seq x y z
N MET A 1 59.36 -14.34 -47.94
CA MET A 1 58.85 -13.26 -48.80
C MET A 1 57.33 -13.29 -48.71
N ALA A 2 56.73 -12.48 -47.83
CA ALA A 2 55.29 -12.48 -47.57
C ALA A 2 54.69 -11.13 -48.03
N PRO A 3 53.59 -11.14 -48.80
CA PRO A 3 53.03 -9.94 -49.40
C PRO A 3 52.20 -9.12 -48.42
N ARG A 4 52.26 -7.80 -48.65
CA ARG A 4 51.46 -6.72 -48.05
C ARG A 4 50.04 -6.73 -48.68
N HIS A 5 49.16 -5.86 -48.18
CA HIS A 5 47.72 -5.67 -48.51
C HIS A 5 46.83 -6.52 -47.57
N LEU A 6 45.90 -6.00 -46.78
CA LEU A 6 45.02 -4.83 -46.86
C LEU A 6 44.65 -4.39 -45.42
N ARG A 7 44.74 -3.09 -45.10
CA ARG A 7 43.56 -2.21 -44.87
C ARG A 7 42.55 -2.80 -43.87
N ARG A 8 42.58 -2.33 -42.62
CA ARG A 8 41.77 -1.20 -42.12
C ARG A 8 40.30 -1.59 -41.87
N ILE A 9 39.91 -1.39 -40.60
CA ILE A 9 38.58 -0.99 -40.09
C ILE A 9 37.72 -2.09 -39.43
N ALA A 10 37.25 -1.72 -38.23
CA ALA A 10 36.08 -2.17 -37.47
C ALA A 10 36.18 -3.54 -36.79
N ALA A 11 35.70 -3.75 -35.55
CA ALA A 11 34.79 -2.95 -34.74
C ALA A 11 35.13 -3.14 -33.25
N ALA A 12 35.06 -2.05 -32.50
CA ALA A 12 34.90 -2.08 -31.06
C ALA A 12 33.46 -2.49 -30.74
N ALA A 13 33.29 -3.62 -30.08
CA ALA A 13 32.07 -4.09 -29.42
C ALA A 13 32.59 -4.95 -28.25
N LEU A 14 32.16 -4.84 -27.00
CA LEU A 14 30.83 -4.55 -26.51
C LEU A 14 31.00 -4.13 -25.04
N ALA A 15 30.52 -2.95 -24.66
CA ALA A 15 30.41 -2.56 -23.25
C ALA A 15 29.17 -3.26 -22.68
N LEU A 16 29.37 -4.36 -21.94
CA LEU A 16 28.29 -5.00 -21.20
C LEU A 16 28.14 -4.29 -19.85
N ALA A 17 27.18 -3.39 -19.78
CA ALA A 17 26.64 -2.86 -18.54
C ALA A 17 25.96 -4.01 -17.78
N ILE A 18 26.49 -4.40 -16.62
CA ILE A 18 25.77 -5.27 -15.68
C ILE A 18 25.25 -4.36 -14.57
N VAL A 19 23.95 -4.10 -14.68
CA VAL A 19 23.08 -3.39 -13.74
C VAL A 19 23.21 -4.00 -12.34
N PRO A 20 23.24 -3.20 -11.25
CA PRO A 20 23.28 -3.73 -9.89
C PRO A 20 22.02 -4.52 -9.58
N ALA A 21 22.20 -5.78 -9.15
CA ALA A 21 21.15 -6.63 -8.64
C ALA A 21 20.67 -6.11 -7.27
N LEU A 22 19.65 -5.24 -7.28
CA LEU A 22 18.89 -4.81 -6.11
C LEU A 22 17.55 -5.56 -6.07
N CYS A 23 17.57 -6.89 -5.91
CA CYS A 23 16.36 -7.69 -5.64
C CYS A 23 16.75 -8.96 -4.88
N SER A 24 17.20 -8.83 -3.63
CA SER A 24 17.36 -9.98 -2.74
C SER A 24 17.00 -9.59 -1.31
N CYS A 25 15.70 -9.50 -1.07
CA CYS A 25 15.13 -9.59 0.27
C CYS A 25 13.89 -10.51 0.19
N SER A 26 14.09 -11.75 -0.28
CA SER A 26 13.01 -12.73 -0.51
C SER A 26 13.03 -13.90 0.46
N SER A 27 13.52 -13.72 1.70
CA SER A 27 13.64 -14.85 2.63
C SER A 27 13.42 -14.44 4.09
N LEU A 28 12.18 -14.09 4.41
CA LEU A 28 11.61 -14.04 5.77
C LEU A 28 10.14 -14.56 5.72
N GLN A 29 9.90 -15.69 5.05
CA GLN A 29 8.57 -16.33 4.97
C GLN A 29 8.27 -17.32 6.11
N LEU A 30 8.87 -17.13 7.29
CA LEU A 30 8.72 -18.05 8.42
C LEU A 30 8.46 -17.27 9.71
N ALA A 31 7.35 -16.53 9.79
CA ALA A 31 6.76 -16.05 11.06
C ALA A 31 5.43 -15.26 10.96
N PHE A 32 4.99 -14.80 9.79
CA PHE A 32 3.95 -13.75 9.71
C PHE A 32 2.62 -14.27 9.15
N GLY A 33 1.53 -13.68 9.62
CA GLY A 33 0.15 -14.17 9.57
C GLY A 33 -0.45 -14.35 8.18
N SER A 34 -1.77 -14.53 8.14
CA SER A 34 -2.58 -14.74 6.94
C SER A 34 -2.65 -13.49 6.04
N THR A 35 -1.66 -12.60 6.12
CA THR A 35 -1.67 -11.30 5.47
C THR A 35 -1.14 -11.36 4.06
N VAL A 36 -1.86 -10.71 3.15
CA VAL A 36 -1.46 -10.46 1.76
C VAL A 36 -1.43 -8.96 1.55
N GLY A 37 -0.41 -8.48 0.85
CA GLY A 37 -0.30 -7.05 0.56
C GLY A 37 0.33 -6.78 -0.81
N GLY A 38 0.06 -5.59 -1.31
CA GLY A 38 0.47 -5.10 -2.62
C GLY A 38 0.86 -3.62 -2.57
N ALA A 39 1.68 -3.21 -3.53
CA ALA A 39 2.05 -1.82 -3.74
C ALA A 39 1.86 -1.45 -5.21
N TYR A 40 1.21 -0.33 -5.46
CA TYR A 40 0.80 0.10 -6.80
C TYR A 40 1.23 1.55 -7.04
N GLY A 41 1.74 1.83 -8.23
CA GLY A 41 2.13 3.19 -8.61
C GLY A 41 0.93 4.12 -8.81
N ALA A 42 -0.20 3.58 -9.26
CA ALA A 42 -1.42 4.31 -9.60
C ALA A 42 -2.66 3.43 -9.39
N ILE A 43 -3.83 4.06 -9.34
CA ILE A 43 -5.12 3.40 -9.08
C ILE A 43 -5.49 2.33 -10.11
N ASP A 44 -5.12 2.50 -11.39
CA ASP A 44 -5.47 1.53 -12.44
C ASP A 44 -4.86 0.16 -12.14
N GLY A 45 -3.57 0.13 -11.73
CA GLY A 45 -2.91 -1.11 -11.35
C GLY A 45 -3.47 -1.74 -10.09
N PHE A 46 -4.05 -0.94 -9.18
CA PHE A 46 -4.73 -1.46 -7.99
C PHE A 46 -6.12 -2.02 -8.34
N ARG A 47 -6.84 -1.41 -9.28
CA ARG A 47 -8.15 -1.88 -9.74
C ARG A 47 -8.08 -3.12 -10.62
N ASP A 48 -6.98 -3.29 -11.35
CA ASP A 48 -6.70 -4.49 -12.14
C ASP A 48 -6.30 -5.70 -11.27
N ASP A 49 -6.11 -5.51 -9.96
CA ASP A 49 -5.77 -6.59 -9.03
C ASP A 49 -7.03 -7.32 -8.53
N ASP A 50 -7.26 -8.53 -9.07
CA ASP A 50 -8.38 -9.38 -8.67
C ASP A 50 -8.24 -9.97 -7.24
N THR A 51 -7.08 -9.83 -6.61
CA THR A 51 -6.81 -10.34 -5.26
C THR A 51 -7.03 -9.31 -4.16
N LEU A 52 -6.72 -8.05 -4.44
CA LEU A 52 -6.84 -6.94 -3.49
C LEU A 52 -7.81 -5.89 -4.04
N PRO A 53 -9.11 -5.97 -3.71
CA PRO A 53 -10.11 -5.12 -4.32
C PRO A 53 -9.96 -3.66 -3.87
N ALA A 54 -9.77 -2.77 -4.85
CA ALA A 54 -9.70 -1.33 -4.60
C ALA A 54 -11.04 -0.79 -4.04
N PRO A 55 -11.04 -0.10 -2.87
CA PRO A 55 -12.26 0.50 -2.34
C PRO A 55 -12.80 1.61 -3.25
N SER A 56 -14.13 1.72 -3.39
CA SER A 56 -14.79 2.68 -4.28
C SER A 56 -14.60 4.14 -3.89
N TRP A 57 -14.23 4.41 -2.64
CA TRP A 57 -13.98 5.76 -2.12
C TRP A 57 -12.57 6.28 -2.48
N VAL A 58 -11.68 5.42 -3.00
CA VAL A 58 -10.34 5.81 -3.45
C VAL A 58 -10.45 6.51 -4.82
N PRO A 59 -9.95 7.76 -4.95
CA PRO A 59 -10.11 8.56 -6.16
C PRO A 59 -9.21 8.12 -7.32
N ASP A 60 -9.56 8.58 -8.53
CA ASP A 60 -8.84 8.22 -9.77
C ASP A 60 -7.42 8.78 -9.86
N ASP A 61 -7.09 9.80 -9.06
CA ASP A 61 -5.76 10.40 -8.99
C ASP A 61 -4.87 9.77 -7.91
N ALA A 62 -5.33 8.67 -7.27
CA ALA A 62 -4.57 7.98 -6.24
C ALA A 62 -3.28 7.35 -6.80
N SER A 63 -2.20 7.55 -6.07
CA SER A 63 -0.86 7.09 -6.39
C SER A 63 -0.12 6.60 -5.14
N ALA A 64 1.04 5.96 -5.33
CA ALA A 64 1.85 5.42 -4.23
C ALA A 64 1.04 4.55 -3.24
N ILE A 65 0.17 3.71 -3.80
CA ILE A 65 -0.80 2.93 -3.06
C ILE A 65 -0.10 1.75 -2.39
N ARG A 66 -0.38 1.51 -1.11
CA ARG A 66 0.00 0.28 -0.40
C ARG A 66 -1.23 -0.27 0.31
N TYR A 67 -1.45 -1.56 0.18
CA TYR A 67 -2.59 -2.25 0.77
C TYR A 67 -2.11 -3.53 1.44
N THR A 68 -2.56 -3.80 2.66
CA THR A 68 -2.32 -5.06 3.36
C THR A 68 -3.66 -5.52 3.94
N THR A 69 -4.03 -6.77 3.74
CA THR A 69 -5.22 -7.40 4.33
C THR A 69 -4.85 -8.70 4.99
N ASP A 70 -5.50 -9.02 6.11
CA ASP A 70 -5.46 -10.34 6.73
C ASP A 70 -6.59 -11.20 6.14
N LEU A 71 -6.24 -12.33 5.53
CA LEU A 71 -7.22 -13.21 4.89
C LEU A 71 -8.06 -14.03 5.90
N ALA A 72 -7.67 -14.11 7.17
CA ALA A 72 -8.43 -14.83 8.19
C ALA A 72 -9.63 -14.01 8.67
N ASP A 73 -9.40 -12.74 9.01
CA ASP A 73 -10.43 -11.86 9.60
C ASP A 73 -10.85 -10.71 8.67
N HIS A 74 -10.27 -10.59 7.48
CA HIS A 74 -10.51 -9.52 6.49
C HIS A 74 -10.20 -8.10 6.99
N ALA A 75 -9.49 -8.00 8.12
CA ALA A 75 -8.85 -6.80 8.60
C ALA A 75 -7.94 -6.23 7.52
N SER A 76 -7.95 -4.91 7.31
CA SER A 76 -7.19 -4.30 6.21
C SER A 76 -6.65 -2.93 6.57
N ILE A 77 -5.51 -2.58 6.01
CA ILE A 77 -4.90 -1.25 6.05
C ILE A 77 -4.54 -0.81 4.62
N LEU A 78 -4.69 0.48 4.35
CA LEU A 78 -4.47 1.10 3.05
C LEU A 78 -3.82 2.47 3.24
N THR A 79 -2.86 2.81 2.39
CA THR A 79 -2.40 4.19 2.23
C THR A 79 -2.23 4.54 0.76
N PHE A 80 -2.44 5.80 0.42
CA PHE A 80 -2.19 6.35 -0.91
C PHE A 80 -1.98 7.86 -0.84
N GLN A 81 -1.48 8.44 -1.93
CA GLN A 81 -1.40 9.88 -2.13
C GLN A 81 -2.43 10.34 -3.16
N SER A 82 -3.18 11.39 -2.84
CA SER A 82 -4.15 12.00 -3.76
C SER A 82 -4.44 13.44 -3.34
N PRO A 83 -4.35 14.43 -4.24
CA PRO A 83 -4.85 15.79 -3.99
C PRO A 83 -6.36 15.87 -3.76
N THR A 84 -7.13 14.91 -4.30
CA THR A 84 -8.59 14.84 -4.14
C THR A 84 -9.01 14.27 -2.78
N HIS A 85 -8.10 13.55 -2.11
CA HIS A 85 -8.30 12.76 -0.88
C HIS A 85 -9.31 11.61 -1.04
N PHE A 86 -10.58 11.93 -1.31
CA PHE A 86 -11.68 10.97 -1.38
C PHE A 86 -12.59 11.25 -2.57
N VAL A 87 -13.22 10.21 -3.10
CA VAL A 87 -14.35 10.39 -4.02
C VAL A 87 -15.45 11.19 -3.31
N ALA A 88 -16.03 12.16 -4.01
CA ALA A 88 -17.02 13.05 -3.41
C ALA A 88 -18.26 12.27 -2.95
N GLY A 89 -18.62 12.41 -1.66
CA GLY A 89 -19.79 11.78 -1.08
C GLY A 89 -19.62 10.33 -0.62
N THR A 90 -18.40 9.77 -0.66
CA THR A 90 -18.13 8.40 -0.20
C THR A 90 -17.48 8.34 1.19
N CYS A 91 -17.09 9.50 1.74
CA CYS A 91 -16.48 9.63 3.06
C CYS A 91 -17.06 10.83 3.80
N GLU A 92 -17.38 10.66 5.08
CA GLU A 92 -17.93 11.68 5.97
C GLU A 92 -17.05 11.88 7.20
N LEU A 93 -16.81 13.12 7.59
CA LEU A 93 -16.02 13.42 8.79
C LEU A 93 -16.76 12.94 10.05
N MET A 94 -16.12 12.08 10.83
CA MET A 94 -16.61 11.67 12.14
C MET A 94 -16.39 12.79 13.16
N SER A 95 -17.21 12.84 14.20
CA SER A 95 -17.04 13.78 15.30
C SER A 95 -15.60 13.74 15.82
N ALA A 96 -14.94 14.89 15.84
CA ALA A 96 -13.53 14.98 16.24
C ALA A 96 -13.32 14.46 17.66
N GLY A 97 -12.44 13.47 17.79
CA GLY A 97 -12.07 12.86 19.07
C GLY A 97 -10.80 13.47 19.67
N ALA A 98 -10.16 12.74 20.59
CA ALA A 98 -8.75 12.96 20.91
C ALA A 98 -7.88 12.11 19.97
N SER A 99 -6.67 12.56 19.66
CA SER A 99 -5.69 11.69 18.99
C SER A 99 -5.39 10.49 19.88
N ALA A 100 -5.18 9.33 19.25
CA ALA A 100 -4.98 8.07 19.94
C ALA A 100 -3.79 7.32 19.31
N SER A 101 -3.11 6.49 20.10
CA SER A 101 -2.09 5.58 19.56
C SER A 101 -2.76 4.50 18.70
N THR A 102 -2.08 3.99 17.68
CA THR A 102 -2.60 2.93 16.81
C THR A 102 -3.09 1.70 17.59
N ALA A 103 -2.38 1.34 18.67
CA ALA A 103 -2.76 0.27 19.58
C ALA A 103 -4.12 0.51 20.27
N GLU A 104 -4.46 1.76 20.59
CA GLU A 104 -5.71 2.14 21.26
C GLU A 104 -6.90 2.17 20.28
N THR A 105 -6.63 2.49 19.01
CA THR A 105 -7.66 2.57 17.96
C THR A 105 -8.12 1.21 17.42
N GLY A 106 -7.45 0.13 17.83
CA GLY A 106 -7.78 -1.22 17.37
C GLY A 106 -7.49 -1.45 15.88
N VAL A 107 -6.47 -0.77 15.32
CA VAL A 107 -6.01 -1.09 13.96
C VAL A 107 -5.51 -2.53 13.97
N PRO A 108 -6.08 -3.40 13.13
CA PRO A 108 -5.90 -4.85 13.28
C PRO A 108 -4.59 -5.39 12.69
N ILE A 109 -3.84 -4.57 11.93
CA ILE A 109 -2.61 -4.97 11.25
C ILE A 109 -1.47 -4.06 11.69
N ASP A 110 -0.39 -4.67 12.18
CA ASP A 110 0.88 -4.00 12.47
C ASP A 110 1.81 -4.14 11.25
N ASP A 111 2.04 -3.02 10.56
CA ASP A 111 2.97 -2.95 9.43
C ASP A 111 3.88 -1.73 9.58
N SER A 112 5.15 -1.90 9.21
CA SER A 112 6.24 -0.93 9.39
C SER A 112 6.02 0.45 8.76
N TRP A 113 5.09 0.57 7.80
CA TRP A 113 4.73 1.82 7.15
C TRP A 113 3.49 2.47 7.73
N TRP A 114 2.77 1.77 8.60
CA TRP A 114 1.57 2.28 9.24
C TRP A 114 1.95 3.30 10.33
N PRO A 115 1.24 4.44 10.46
CA PRO A 115 1.55 5.43 11.48
C PRO A 115 1.39 4.87 12.90
N GLU A 116 2.25 5.30 13.83
CA GLU A 116 2.13 4.91 15.25
C GLU A 116 1.06 5.72 16.00
N THR A 117 0.71 6.91 15.48
CA THR A 117 -0.27 7.83 16.07
C THR A 117 -1.35 8.15 15.05
N ILE A 118 -2.61 8.10 15.49
CA ILE A 118 -3.78 8.40 14.68
C ILE A 118 -4.35 9.76 15.12
N PRO A 119 -4.61 10.69 14.18
CA PRO A 119 -5.18 11.99 14.49
C PRO A 119 -6.65 11.88 14.95
N SER A 120 -7.13 12.93 15.60
CA SER A 120 -8.53 13.02 16.05
C SER A 120 -9.56 13.20 14.93
N SER A 121 -9.12 13.62 13.75
CA SER A 121 -9.97 13.90 12.58
C SER A 121 -10.00 12.67 11.69
N LEU A 122 -11.05 11.86 11.88
CA LEU A 122 -11.26 10.62 11.15
C LEU A 122 -12.46 10.75 10.24
N PHE A 123 -12.45 10.02 9.13
CA PHE A 123 -13.53 9.92 8.16
C PHE A 123 -14.10 8.50 8.17
N SER A 124 -15.42 8.39 8.17
CA SER A 124 -16.13 7.14 7.89
C SER A 124 -16.36 7.07 6.40
N CYS A 125 -15.83 6.04 5.74
CA CYS A 125 -15.92 5.82 4.31
C CYS A 125 -16.75 4.58 3.99
N ASP A 126 -17.27 4.53 2.75
CA ASP A 126 -18.02 3.39 2.22
C ASP A 126 -17.27 2.06 2.44
N GLY A 127 -18.03 0.98 2.63
CA GLY A 127 -17.45 -0.35 2.88
C GLY A 127 -16.86 -0.54 4.29
N GLY A 128 -17.22 0.33 5.24
CA GLY A 128 -16.81 0.19 6.64
C GLY A 128 -15.34 0.56 6.88
N TRP A 129 -14.80 1.45 6.05
CA TRP A 129 -13.45 1.96 6.20
C TRP A 129 -13.44 3.18 7.11
N THR A 130 -12.40 3.27 7.95
CA THR A 130 -12.06 4.49 8.67
C THR A 130 -10.79 5.06 8.05
N ALA A 131 -10.80 6.33 7.68
CA ALA A 131 -9.66 6.99 7.05
C ALA A 131 -9.25 8.27 7.79
N PHE A 132 -8.02 8.72 7.58
CA PHE A 132 -7.54 10.02 8.00
C PHE A 132 -6.50 10.55 7.01
N THR A 133 -6.29 11.86 7.04
CA THR A 133 -5.38 12.55 6.13
C THR A 133 -4.17 13.09 6.89
N ASP A 134 -3.02 13.05 6.21
CA ASP A 134 -1.79 13.74 6.57
C ASP A 134 -1.26 14.44 5.30
N GLY A 135 -1.64 15.71 5.15
CA GLY A 135 -1.49 16.42 3.88
C GLY A 135 -2.29 15.72 2.77
N ASP A 136 -1.60 15.36 1.68
CA ASP A 136 -2.18 14.60 0.56
C ASP A 136 -2.01 13.08 0.71
N THR A 137 -1.48 12.61 1.84
CA THR A 137 -1.39 11.19 2.16
C THR A 137 -2.62 10.78 2.96
N ILE A 138 -3.27 9.70 2.52
CA ILE A 138 -4.44 9.13 3.16
C ILE A 138 -3.98 7.82 3.80
N TYR A 139 -4.43 7.58 5.02
CA TYR A 139 -4.31 6.30 5.70
C TYR A 139 -5.71 5.82 6.04
N ALA A 140 -6.00 4.55 5.79
CA ALA A 140 -7.29 3.97 6.07
C ALA A 140 -7.16 2.55 6.59
N PHE A 141 -8.08 2.16 7.45
CA PHE A 141 -8.16 0.81 7.99
C PHE A 141 -9.60 0.33 8.02
N SER A 142 -9.78 -0.98 7.90
CA SER A 142 -11.03 -1.67 8.12
C SER A 142 -10.78 -2.76 9.16
N PRO A 143 -11.56 -2.82 10.26
CA PRO A 143 -11.32 -3.74 11.36
C PRO A 143 -11.59 -5.22 11.00
N GLY A 144 -12.09 -5.51 9.79
CA GLY A 144 -12.48 -6.86 9.39
C GLY A 144 -13.76 -7.33 10.08
N THR A 145 -14.04 -8.63 10.00
CA THR A 145 -15.06 -9.26 10.84
C THR A 145 -14.55 -9.29 12.27
N VAL A 146 -15.07 -8.39 13.10
CA VAL A 146 -15.01 -8.54 14.56
C VAL A 146 -15.55 -9.94 14.88
N ALA A 147 -14.70 -10.85 15.33
CA ALA A 147 -15.17 -11.97 16.13
C ALA A 147 -15.89 -11.32 17.31
N ASP A 148 -17.21 -11.50 17.40
CA ASP A 148 -18.10 -10.92 18.42
C ASP A 148 -17.50 -11.13 19.83
N GLY A 149 -16.67 -10.17 20.26
CA GLY A 149 -16.17 -10.05 21.62
C GLY A 149 -17.23 -9.37 22.46
N SER A 150 -18.42 -9.97 22.53
CA SER A 150 -19.46 -9.54 23.44
C SER A 150 -18.90 -9.62 24.87
N PRO A 151 -18.80 -8.51 25.63
CA PRO A 151 -18.50 -8.62 27.05
C PRO A 151 -19.67 -9.38 27.68
N SER A 152 -19.38 -10.58 28.19
CA SER A 152 -20.34 -11.31 29.01
C SER A 152 -20.58 -10.50 30.27
N THR A 153 -21.84 -10.05 30.43
CA THR A 153 -22.38 -9.34 31.60
C THR A 153 -22.08 -10.07 32.91
#